data_AF-A0A225VWH6-F1
#
_entry.id   AF-A0A225VWH6-F1
#
_cell.length_a   1.000
_cell.length_b   1.000
_cell.length_c   1.000
_cell.angle_alpha   90.00
_cell.angle_beta   90.00
_cell.angle_gamma   90.00
#
_symmetry.space_group_name_H-M   'P 1'
#
loop_
_entity.id
_entity.type
_entity.pdbx_description
1 polymer ?
#
loop_
_entity_poly.entity_id
_entity_poly.type
_entity_poly.pdbx_seq_one_letter_code
_entity_poly.pdbx_strand_id
1 'polypeptide(L)'
;MLPDLDDLSPECDIKPADVGQPGESTEAQEKHQKIFLGDGNAAPPPARGVICDLDVGDARPVAQRPRPVGPHLVIKVYKLLKKLLEATQIEHSESPWASPIVIVLKKNGVDIRMCID
;
A
#
# COMPACT_ATOMS: atom_id res chain seq x y z
N MET A 1 18.25 3.13 -30.27
CA MET A 1 18.49 4.45 -29.67
C MET A 1 17.37 4.66 -28.66
N LEU A 2 17.67 4.61 -27.36
CA LEU A 2 16.70 4.98 -26.33
C LEU A 2 16.59 6.52 -26.34
N PRO A 3 15.39 7.11 -26.19
CA PRO A 3 15.26 8.56 -26.08
C PRO A 3 16.02 9.07 -24.84
N ASP A 4 16.55 10.29 -24.94
CA ASP A 4 17.29 10.94 -23.86
C ASP A 4 16.39 11.19 -22.65
N LEU A 5 16.96 11.07 -21.45
CA LEU A 5 16.25 11.18 -20.16
C LEU A 5 15.52 12.51 -19.97
N ASP A 6 15.96 13.56 -20.66
CA ASP A 6 15.37 14.90 -20.63
C ASP A 6 14.01 14.98 -21.37
N ASP A 7 13.73 14.04 -22.29
CA ASP A 7 12.45 13.97 -23.02
C ASP A 7 11.31 13.33 -22.21
N LEU A 8 11.61 12.76 -21.03
CA LEU A 8 10.64 12.01 -20.22
C LEU A 8 9.96 12.85 -19.13
N SER A 9 10.40 14.09 -18.91
CA SER A 9 9.91 14.95 -17.82
C SER A 9 9.62 16.36 -18.30
N PRO A 10 8.48 16.63 -18.97
CA PRO A 10 8.07 18.01 -19.24
C PRO A 10 7.98 18.78 -17.91
N GLU A 11 8.51 20.02 -17.89
CA GLU A 11 8.34 20.94 -16.76
C GLU A 11 6.85 21.22 -16.55
N CYS A 12 6.21 20.47 -15.64
CA CYS A 12 4.84 20.72 -15.25
C CYS A 12 4.78 21.89 -14.27
N ASP A 13 4.44 23.09 -14.76
CA ASP A 13 4.13 24.22 -13.87
C ASP A 13 2.80 23.93 -13.15
N ILE A 14 2.90 23.60 -11.86
CA ILE A 14 1.77 23.26 -10.99
C ILE A 14 1.13 24.50 -10.34
N LYS A 15 1.67 25.71 -10.56
CA LYS A 15 1.09 26.96 -10.02
C LYS A 15 -0.39 27.23 -10.40
N PRO A 16 -0.87 26.91 -11.61
CA PRO A 16 -2.28 27.10 -11.95
C PRO A 16 -3.17 25.94 -11.48
N ALA A 17 -2.63 24.91 -10.80
CA ALA A 17 -3.44 23.81 -10.31
C ALA A 17 -4.38 24.31 -9.21
N ASP A 18 -5.68 24.24 -9.47
CA ASP A 18 -6.70 24.46 -8.45
C ASP A 18 -6.69 23.26 -7.49
N VAL A 19 -6.25 23.50 -6.26
CA VAL A 19 -6.15 22.47 -5.20
C VAL A 19 -7.51 22.29 -4.49
N GLY A 20 -8.51 23.12 -4.80
CA GLY A 20 -9.81 23.14 -4.12
C GLY A 20 -9.71 23.65 -2.68
N GLN A 21 -10.86 23.85 -2.03
CA GLN A 21 -10.91 24.19 -0.61
C GLN A 21 -10.97 22.93 0.27
N PRO A 22 -10.21 22.86 1.36
CA PRO A 22 -10.32 21.76 2.33
C PRO A 22 -11.77 21.63 2.85
N GLY A 23 -12.36 20.44 2.70
CA GLY A 23 -13.71 20.14 3.19
C GLY A 23 -14.84 20.30 2.17
N GLU A 24 -14.54 20.78 0.97
CA GLU A 24 -15.52 20.94 -0.12
C GLU A 24 -15.29 19.88 -1.22
N SER A 25 -16.31 19.12 -1.58
CA SER A 25 -16.25 18.16 -2.68
C SER A 25 -16.52 18.86 -4.00
N THR A 26 -15.64 18.65 -4.97
CA THR A 26 -15.89 19.02 -6.37
C THR A 26 -16.89 18.07 -7.01
N GLU A 27 -17.62 18.54 -8.03
CA GLU A 27 -18.56 17.70 -8.82
C GLU A 27 -17.89 16.42 -9.36
N ALA A 28 -16.62 16.54 -9.76
CA ALA A 28 -15.82 15.39 -10.21
C ALA A 28 -15.55 14.38 -9.08
N GLN A 29 -15.25 14.84 -7.86
CA GLN A 29 -15.04 13.97 -6.71
C GLN A 29 -16.33 13.24 -6.30
N GLU A 30 -17.48 13.91 -6.36
CA GLU A 30 -18.77 13.29 -6.07
C GLU A 30 -19.13 12.23 -7.13
N LYS A 31 -18.99 12.59 -8.41
CA LYS A 31 -19.27 11.69 -9.53
C LYS A 31 -18.40 10.43 -9.51
N HIS A 32 -17.16 10.57 -9.06
CA HIS A 32 -16.17 9.49 -9.05
C HIS A 32 -15.81 9.01 -7.64
N GLN A 33 -16.67 9.23 -6.63
CA GLN A 33 -16.37 8.91 -5.24
C GLN A 33 -15.86 7.46 -5.03
N LYS A 34 -16.35 6.52 -5.85
CA LYS A 34 -15.99 5.09 -5.79
C LYS A 34 -14.54 4.77 -6.11
N ILE A 35 -13.80 5.66 -6.80
CA ILE A 35 -12.37 5.44 -7.11
C ILE A 35 -11.44 6.06 -6.06
N PHE A 36 -11.93 6.96 -5.23
CA PHE A 36 -11.13 7.59 -4.19
C PHE A 36 -11.03 6.67 -2.97
N LEU A 37 -9.81 6.54 -2.43
CA LEU A 37 -9.59 5.86 -1.17
C LEU A 37 -10.09 6.74 -0.01
N GLY A 38 -10.65 6.09 1.02
CA GLY A 38 -10.90 6.75 2.30
C GLY A 38 -9.61 6.98 3.10
N ASP A 39 -9.77 7.55 4.29
CA ASP A 39 -8.65 7.97 5.13
C ASP A 39 -7.86 6.83 5.80
N GLY A 40 -6.69 7.19 6.31
CA GLY A 40 -5.88 6.37 7.22
C GLY A 40 -5.14 5.23 6.52
N ASN A 41 -5.56 3.99 6.79
CA ASN A 41 -4.95 2.77 6.26
C ASN A 41 -5.89 2.04 5.30
N ALA A 42 -6.73 2.79 4.57
CA ALA A 42 -7.49 2.24 3.46
C ALA A 42 -6.51 1.64 2.44
N ALA A 43 -6.84 0.46 1.94
CA ALA A 43 -6.11 -0.20 0.89
C ALA A 43 -6.99 -0.22 -0.37
N PRO A 44 -6.41 -0.12 -1.57
CA PRO A 44 -7.18 -0.23 -2.81
C PRO A 44 -7.82 -1.61 -2.92
N PRO A 45 -8.89 -1.80 -3.70
CA PRO A 45 -9.35 -3.15 -4.02
C PRO A 45 -8.24 -3.96 -4.71
N PRO A 46 -8.27 -5.30 -4.62
CA PRO A 46 -7.33 -6.15 -5.33
C PRO A 46 -7.30 -5.83 -6.83
N ALA A 47 -6.09 -5.82 -7.40
CA ALA A 47 -5.92 -5.65 -8.84
C ALA A 47 -6.61 -6.80 -9.58
N ARG A 48 -7.27 -6.49 -10.70
CA ARG A 48 -7.96 -7.47 -11.54
C ARG A 48 -7.37 -7.43 -12.95
N GLY A 49 -7.20 -8.59 -13.57
CA GLY A 49 -6.85 -8.72 -14.99
C GLY A 49 -5.38 -8.99 -15.31
N VAL A 50 -4.48 -8.98 -14.32
CA VAL A 50 -3.06 -9.34 -14.50
C VAL A 50 -2.63 -10.21 -13.32
N ILE A 51 -1.93 -11.31 -13.60
CA ILE A 51 -1.27 -12.17 -12.61
C ILE A 51 0.22 -11.81 -12.63
N CYS A 52 0.81 -11.60 -11.46
CA CYS A 52 2.23 -11.33 -11.30
C CYS A 52 2.92 -12.62 -10.85
N ASP A 53 3.49 -13.37 -11.80
CA ASP A 53 4.26 -14.57 -11.50
C ASP A 53 5.70 -14.19 -11.14
N LEU A 54 6.18 -14.73 -10.02
CA LEU A 54 7.55 -14.53 -9.54
C LEU A 54 8.36 -15.81 -9.79
N ASP A 55 9.25 -15.79 -10.79
CA ASP A 55 10.17 -16.89 -11.05
C ASP A 55 11.31 -16.89 -10.01
N VAL A 56 11.37 -17.96 -9.22
CA VAL A 56 12.39 -18.16 -8.18
C VAL A 56 13.51 -19.11 -8.64
N GLY A 57 13.41 -19.70 -9.83
CA GLY A 57 14.36 -20.70 -10.34
C GLY A 57 14.62 -21.83 -9.34
N ASP A 58 15.90 -22.16 -9.15
CA ASP A 58 16.35 -23.20 -8.20
C ASP A 58 16.62 -22.68 -6.78
N ALA A 59 16.15 -21.47 -6.45
CA ALA A 59 16.39 -20.89 -5.13
C ALA A 59 15.72 -21.69 -4.02
N ARG A 60 16.45 -21.95 -2.93
CA ARG A 60 15.91 -22.63 -1.75
C ARG A 60 15.04 -21.67 -0.94
N PRO A 61 13.90 -22.14 -0.39
CA PRO A 61 13.05 -21.31 0.45
C PRO A 61 13.76 -20.73 1.67
N VAL A 62 13.45 -19.47 1.96
CA VAL A 62 13.90 -18.78 3.17
C VAL A 62 12.69 -18.47 4.04
N ALA A 63 12.69 -19.00 5.26
CA ALA A 63 11.68 -18.74 6.27
C ALA A 63 12.30 -18.00 7.46
N GLN A 64 12.10 -16.69 7.51
CA GLN A 64 12.56 -15.84 8.59
C GLN A 64 11.55 -15.81 9.74
N ARG A 65 12.04 -15.67 10.98
CA ARG A 65 11.17 -15.53 12.15
C ARG A 65 10.49 -14.15 12.17
N PRO A 66 9.21 -14.05 12.59
CA PRO A 66 8.54 -12.77 12.77
C PRO A 66 9.28 -11.86 13.77
N ARG A 67 9.29 -10.56 13.51
CA ARG A 67 9.84 -9.57 14.45
C ARG A 67 8.86 -9.35 15.62
N PRO A 68 9.35 -9.21 16.86
CA PRO A 68 8.49 -8.87 17.99
C PRO A 68 7.79 -7.52 17.79
N VAL A 69 6.49 -7.48 18.03
CA VAL A 69 5.69 -6.25 17.95
C VAL A 69 5.47 -5.70 19.35
N GLY A 70 5.78 -4.42 19.55
CA GLY A 70 5.55 -3.74 20.82
C GLY A 70 4.07 -3.81 21.25
N PRO A 71 3.74 -4.03 22.53
CA PRO A 71 2.37 -4.25 22.99
C PRO A 71 1.37 -3.15 22.56
N HIS A 72 1.83 -1.91 22.53
CA HIS A 72 1.04 -0.74 22.14
C HIS A 72 0.66 -0.72 20.64
N LEU A 73 1.32 -1.51 19.79
CA LEU A 73 1.05 -1.62 18.35
C LEU A 73 0.28 -2.89 17.98
N VAL A 74 0.30 -3.94 18.80
CA VAL A 74 -0.31 -5.25 18.48
C VAL A 74 -1.77 -5.11 18.04
N ILE A 75 -2.57 -4.33 18.76
CA ILE A 75 -3.98 -4.10 18.41
C ILE A 75 -4.12 -3.40 17.06
N LYS A 76 -3.24 -2.43 16.73
CA LYS A 76 -3.26 -1.72 15.45
C LYS A 76 -2.88 -2.67 14.31
N VAL A 77 -1.87 -3.50 14.50
CA VAL A 77 -1.43 -4.52 13.52
C VAL A 77 -2.56 -5.52 13.26
N TYR A 78 -3.19 -6.05 14.31
CA TYR A 78 -4.31 -6.97 14.16
C TYR A 78 -5.48 -6.36 13.38
N LYS A 79 -5.87 -5.12 13.72
CA LYS A 79 -6.92 -4.39 13.00
C LYS A 79 -6.57 -4.20 11.52
N LEU A 80 -5.30 -3.92 11.20
CA LEU A 80 -4.85 -3.78 9.83
C LEU A 80 -4.89 -5.12 9.08
N LEU A 81 -4.32 -6.20 9.64
CA LEU A 81 -4.35 -7.53 9.05
C LEU A 81 -5.77 -8.02 8.78
N LYS A 82 -6.69 -7.79 9.73
CA LYS A 82 -8.11 -8.13 9.57
C LYS A 82 -8.73 -7.39 8.38
N LYS A 83 -8.47 -6.09 8.22
CA LYS A 83 -8.95 -5.31 7.07
C LYS A 83 -8.39 -5.82 5.74
N LEU A 84 -7.11 -6.20 5.71
CA LEU A 84 -6.48 -6.75 4.50
C LEU A 84 -7.08 -8.11 4.11
N LEU A 85 -7.39 -8.96 5.09
CA LEU A 85 -8.12 -10.23 4.88
C LEU A 85 -9.54 -9.98 4.36
N GLU A 86 -10.29 -9.07 4.99
CA GLU A 86 -11.66 -8.70 4.56
C GLU A 86 -11.67 -8.10 3.14
N ALA A 87 -10.63 -7.34 2.78
CA ALA A 87 -10.45 -6.78 1.44
C ALA A 87 -9.90 -7.79 0.41
N THR A 88 -9.71 -9.06 0.80
CA THR A 88 -9.16 -10.15 -0.01
C THR A 88 -7.83 -9.78 -0.70
N GLN A 89 -7.01 -8.98 -0.03
CA GLN A 89 -5.67 -8.63 -0.50
C GLN A 89 -4.59 -9.59 -0.02
N ILE A 90 -4.84 -10.26 1.11
CA ILE A 90 -3.99 -11.31 1.67
C ILE A 90 -4.86 -12.52 2.04
N GLU A 91 -4.22 -13.67 2.18
CA GLU A 91 -4.86 -14.91 2.63
C GLU A 91 -3.93 -15.68 3.57
N HIS A 92 -4.50 -16.68 4.26
CA HIS A 92 -3.69 -17.61 5.03
C HIS A 92 -2.91 -18.53 4.09
N SER A 93 -1.63 -18.74 4.38
CA SER A 93 -0.76 -19.61 3.59
C SER A 93 0.11 -20.49 4.49
N GLU A 94 0.40 -21.70 4.01
CA GLU A 94 1.40 -22.62 4.57
C GLU A 94 2.63 -22.63 3.66
N SER A 95 3.31 -21.48 3.56
CA SER A 95 4.45 -21.28 2.66
C SER A 95 5.78 -21.71 3.29
N PRO A 96 6.69 -22.37 2.54
CA PRO A 96 8.07 -22.56 2.98
C PRO A 96 8.89 -21.26 2.94
N TRP A 97 8.35 -20.19 2.35
CA TRP A 97 8.92 -18.85 2.29
C TRP A 97 8.21 -17.93 3.30
N ALA A 98 8.98 -17.18 4.08
CA ALA A 98 8.44 -16.17 4.99
C ALA A 98 9.43 -15.02 5.20
N SER A 99 8.95 -13.80 5.00
CA SER A 99 9.64 -12.56 5.42
C SER A 99 8.91 -11.95 6.62
N PRO A 100 9.61 -11.35 7.58
CA PRO A 100 8.99 -10.73 8.74
C PRO A 100 8.28 -9.42 8.35
N ILE A 101 7.25 -9.07 9.11
CA ILE A 101 6.63 -7.75 9.02
C ILE A 101 7.40 -6.73 9.86
N VAL A 102 7.54 -5.53 9.33
CA VAL A 102 8.11 -4.35 9.99
C VAL A 102 7.02 -3.30 10.13
N ILE A 103 6.84 -2.75 11.33
CA ILE A 103 5.82 -1.76 11.62
C ILE A 103 6.47 -0.40 11.82
N VAL A 104 6.03 0.59 11.04
CA VAL A 104 6.51 1.98 11.11
C VAL A 104 5.36 2.90 11.47
N LEU A 105 5.55 3.77 12.45
CA LEU A 105 4.54 4.77 12.81
C LEU A 105 4.51 5.91 11.78
N LYS A 106 3.33 6.28 11.28
CA LYS A 106 3.18 7.44 10.40
C LYS A 106 3.38 8.74 11.18
N LYS A 107 3.68 9.84 10.47
CA LYS A 107 3.87 11.18 11.04
C LYS A 107 2.70 11.68 11.88
N ASN A 108 1.47 11.22 11.61
CA ASN A 108 0.29 11.58 12.40
C ASN A 108 0.26 10.95 13.80
N GLY A 109 1.22 10.09 14.15
CA GLY A 109 1.34 9.46 15.47
C GLY A 109 0.28 8.38 15.79
N VAL A 110 -0.72 8.23 14.91
CA VAL A 110 -1.86 7.33 15.12
C VAL A 110 -1.74 6.11 14.21
N ASP A 111 -1.48 6.33 12.93
CA ASP A 111 -1.46 5.27 11.93
C ASP A 111 -0.13 4.54 11.84
N ILE A 112 -0.19 3.31 11.33
CA ILE A 112 0.97 2.47 11.09
C ILE A 112 1.10 2.15 9.60
N ARG A 113 2.34 1.92 9.15
CA ARG A 113 2.67 1.27 7.88
C ARG A 113 3.21 -0.12 8.20
N MET A 114 2.65 -1.12 7.54
CA MET A 114 3.18 -2.48 7.55
C MET A 114 4.05 -2.66 6.31
N CYS A 115 5.31 -2.97 6.51
CA CYS A 115 6.28 -3.29 5.46
C CYS A 115 6.68 -4.76 5.59
N ILE A 116 7.05 -5.37 4.47
CA ILE A 116 7.69 -6.69 4.44
C ILE A 116 9.18 -6.43 4.28
N ASP A 117 10.01 -7.09 5.10
CA ASP A 117 11.47 -7.03 5.04
C ASP A 117 12.03 -7.88 3.89
#